data_AF-A0AAU2ZJV2-F1
#
_entry.id   AF-A0AAU2ZJV2-F1
#
_cell.length_a   1.000
_cell.length_b   1.000
_cell.length_c   1.000
_cell.angle_alpha   90.00
_cell.angle_beta   90.00
_cell.angle_gamma   90.00
#
_symmetry.space_group_name_H-M   'P 1'
#
loop_
_entity.id
_entity.type
_entity.pdbx_description
1 polymer ?
#
loop_
_entity_poly.entity_id
_entity_poly.type
_entity_poly.pdbx_seq_one_letter_code
_entity_poly.pdbx_strand_id
1 'polypeptide(L)' 'MTRLGDRSGDAVSDELWDEVADHYDAQQLAALIMWIATTNLFNRPNATIKEPAGATWE' A
#
# COMPACT_ATOMS: atom_id res chain seq x y z
N MET A 1 -6.29 4.16 -3.57
CA MET A 1 -6.57 3.69 -4.93
C MET A 1 -8.05 3.82 -5.20
N THR A 2 -8.54 5.05 -5.15
CA THR A 2 -9.72 5.45 -5.92
C THR A 2 -9.30 6.19 -7.21
N ARG A 3 -8.00 6.48 -7.37
CA ARG A 3 -7.39 7.19 -8.51
C ARG A 3 -6.44 6.32 -9.34
N LEU A 4 -6.56 5.00 -9.26
CA LEU A 4 -5.72 4.10 -10.07
C LEU A 4 -5.97 4.35 -11.57
N GLY A 5 -7.22 4.65 -11.94
CA GLY A 5 -7.59 4.99 -13.32
C GLY A 5 -7.17 6.39 -13.77
N ASP A 6 -6.80 7.29 -12.86
CA ASP A 6 -6.32 8.64 -13.20
C ASP A 6 -4.81 8.63 -13.55
N ARG A 7 -4.13 7.50 -13.34
CA ARG A 7 -2.68 7.38 -13.55
C ARG A 7 -2.38 7.03 -15.00
N SER A 8 -1.75 7.96 -15.72
CA SER A 8 -1.15 7.68 -17.03
C SER A 8 0.22 7.04 -16.83
N GLY A 9 0.31 5.71 -16.87
CA GLY A 9 1.55 4.95 -16.78
C GLY A 9 1.56 3.90 -15.67
N ASP A 10 2.61 3.09 -15.63
CA ASP A 10 2.74 2.01 -14.67
C ASP A 10 2.86 2.54 -13.24
N ALA A 11 2.15 1.87 -12.33
CA ALA A 11 2.09 2.28 -10.94
C ALA A 11 3.39 2.05 -10.17
N VAL A 12 4.19 1.10 -10.65
CA VAL A 12 5.48 0.63 -10.15
C VAL A 12 6.27 0.25 -11.40
N SER A 13 7.46 0.81 -11.60
CA SER A 13 8.30 0.50 -12.76
C SER A 13 9.00 -0.85 -12.61
N ASP A 14 9.35 -1.47 -13.74
CA ASP A 14 10.15 -2.70 -13.75
C ASP A 14 11.52 -2.52 -13.08
N GLU A 15 12.17 -1.37 -13.27
CA GLU A 15 13.44 -1.03 -12.60
C GLU A 15 13.33 -1.08 -11.07
N LEU A 16 12.21 -0.61 -10.51
CA LEU A 16 11.95 -0.68 -9.08
C LEU A 16 11.65 -2.12 -8.64
N TRP A 17 10.97 -2.91 -9.47
CA TRP A 17 10.78 -4.33 -9.18
C TRP A 17 12.09 -5.09 -9.09
N ASP A 18 13.01 -4.82 -10.03
CA ASP A 18 14.34 -5.44 -10.06
C ASP A 18 15.17 -5.02 -8.83
N GLU A 19 15.21 -3.72 -8.50
CA GLU A 19 15.92 -3.23 -7.31
C GLU A 19 15.42 -3.88 -6.02
N VAL A 20 14.09 -4.01 -5.86
CA VAL A 20 13.54 -4.59 -4.63
C VAL A 20 13.75 -6.11 -4.59
N ALA A 21 13.76 -6.78 -5.75
CA ALA A 21 14.05 -8.22 -5.83
C ALA A 21 15.51 -8.57 -5.45
N ASP A 22 16.45 -7.62 -5.58
CA ASP A 22 17.84 -7.79 -5.09
C ASP A 22 17.94 -7.81 -3.56
N HIS A 23 16.92 -7.29 -2.86
CA HIS A 23 16.92 -7.13 -1.40
C HIS A 23 15.98 -8.07 -0.66
N TYR A 24 14.91 -8.54 -1.32
CA TYR A 24 13.85 -9.32 -0.71
C TYR A 24 13.53 -10.56 -1.52
N ASP A 25 13.36 -11.69 -0.84
CA ASP A 25 12.82 -12.88 -1.49
C ASP A 25 11.33 -12.71 -1.85
N ALA A 26 10.81 -13.62 -2.68
CA ALA A 26 9.44 -13.57 -3.16
C ALA A 26 8.39 -13.59 -2.02
N GLN A 27 8.66 -14.30 -0.92
CA GLN A 27 7.73 -14.39 0.21
C GLN A 27 7.73 -13.10 1.03
N GLN A 28 8.89 -12.49 1.23
CA GLN A 28 9.06 -11.20 1.87
C GLN A 28 8.40 -10.08 1.05
N LEU A 29 8.57 -10.08 -0.27
CA LEU A 29 7.88 -9.17 -1.19
C LEU A 29 6.37 -9.30 -1.07
N ALA A 30 5.83 -10.52 -1.11
CA ALA A 30 4.40 -10.76 -0.95
C ALA A 30 3.89 -10.23 0.41
N ALA A 31 4.63 -10.47 1.49
CA ALA A 31 4.29 -9.96 2.81
C ALA A 31 4.29 -8.42 2.85
N LEU A 32 5.28 -7.77 2.24
CA LEU A 32 5.39 -6.32 2.15
C LEU A 32 4.20 -5.71 1.39
N ILE A 33 3.85 -6.28 0.24
CA ILE A 33 2.69 -5.87 -0.55
C ILE A 33 1.40 -6.00 0.27
N MET A 34 1.22 -7.12 0.97
CA MET A 34 0.05 -7.34 1.82
C MET A 34 -0.04 -6.34 2.97
N TRP A 35 1.08 -5.98 3.57
CA TRP A 35 1.13 -4.97 4.63
C TRP A 35 0.77 -3.58 4.10
N ILE A 36 1.35 -3.18 2.96
CA ILE A 36 1.03 -1.91 2.29
C ILE A 36 -0.45 -1.86 1.89
N ALA A 37 -0.98 -2.95 1.34
CA ALA A 37 -2.38 -3.05 0.92
C ALA A 37 -3.33 -2.92 2.12
N THR A 38 -3.06 -3.66 3.20
CA THR A 38 -3.86 -3.61 4.44
C THR A 38 -3.83 -2.23 5.07
N THR A 39 -2.65 -1.61 5.16
CA THR A 39 -2.52 -0.24 5.68
C THR A 39 -3.32 0.75 4.82
N ASN A 40 -3.25 0.63 3.50
CA ASN A 40 -4.04 1.43 2.57
C ASN A 40 -5.54 1.21 2.70
N LEU A 41 -5.96 -0.03 3.00
CA LEU A 41 -7.37 -0.38 3.18
C LEU A 41 -7.96 0.37 4.35
N PHE A 42 -7.27 0.48 5.49
CA PHE A 42 -7.75 1.21 6.66
C PHE A 42 -7.59 2.73 6.52
N ASN A 43 -6.50 3.21 5.89
CA ASN A 43 -6.30 4.65 5.72
C ASN A 43 -7.41 5.33 4.90
N ARG A 44 -7.99 4.65 3.90
CA ARG A 44 -9.01 5.23 3.00
C ARG A 44 -10.35 5.56 3.66
N PRO A 45 -11.03 4.62 4.34
CA PRO A 45 -12.26 4.93 5.06
C PRO A 45 -11.99 5.91 6.21
N ASN A 46 -10.91 5.70 6.98
CA ASN A 46 -10.58 6.55 8.13
C ASN A 46 -10.35 8.01 7.71
N ALA A 47 -9.67 8.24 6.59
CA ALA A 47 -9.50 9.59 6.04
C ALA A 47 -10.84 10.21 5.58
N THR A 48 -11.76 9.39 5.05
CA THR A 48 -13.07 9.87 4.57
C THR A 48 -13.95 10.35 5.72
N ILE A 49 -13.96 9.62 6.84
CA ILE A 49 -14.75 9.96 8.03
C ILE A 49 -13.99 10.84 9.03
N LYS A 50 -12.72 11.18 8.74
CA LYS A 50 -11.82 11.91 9.64
C LYS A 50 -11.69 11.26 11.01
N GLU A 51 -11.56 9.93 11.04
CA GLU A 51 -11.42 9.19 12.28
C GLU A 51 -10.17 9.65 13.04
N PRO A 52 -10.29 10.05 14.33
CA PRO A 52 -9.14 10.45 15.14
C PRO A 52 -8.17 9.29 15.34
N ALA A 53 -6.87 9.53 15.12
CA ALA A 53 -5.85 8.55 15.44
C ALA A 53 -5.79 8.30 16.96
N GLY A 54 -5.54 7.04 17.35
CA GLY A 54 -5.42 6.67 18.76
C GLY A 54 -6.74 6.49 19.50
N ALA A 55 -7.87 6.44 18.78
CA ALA A 55 -9.14 6.00 19.37
C ALA A 55 -9.01 4.55 19.85
N THR A 56 -9.31 4.32 21.12
CA THR A 56 -9.42 2.98 21.72
C THR A 56 -10.88 2.56 21.71
N TRP A 57 -11.14 1.31 21.34
CA TRP A 57 -12.46 0.70 21.50
C TRP A 57 -12.57 0.29 22.97
N GLU A 58 -13.19 1.13 23.81
CA GLU A 58 -13.65 0.73 25.16
C GLU A 58 -14.95 -0.07 25.09
#